data_AF-A0A512U6C4-F1
#
_entry.id   AF-A0A512U6C4-F1
#
_cell.length_a   1.000
_cell.length_b   1.000
_cell.length_c   1.000
_cell.angle_alpha   90.00
_cell.angle_beta   90.00
_cell.angle_gamma   90.00
#
_symmetry.space_group_name_H-M   'P 1'
#
loop_
_entity.id
_entity.type
_entity.pdbx_description
1 polymer ?
#
loop_
_entity_poly.entity_id
_entity_poly.type
_entity_poly.pdbx_seq_one_letter_code
_entity_poly.pdbx_strand_id
1 'polypeptide(L)'
;MISLESDPIDYLPYAERRAVEQLISEETPGELGALHPQVGGLVPLSENRSMLMRNLDRFELEEPNGTVPDTVLSGGVSMERYSDFGEVGDDQDGYVSRMYTALSYSILRDRNARMCTENAGERAHAQAVANERLRNLENSQKELLSKKRQRVDDINSARQAKQMQFQPVNGYLDQRWTDGIKNMVDIGIDRSTNPS
;
A
#
# COMPACT_ATOMS: atom_id res chain seq x y z
N MET A 1 27.27 3.12 7.89
CA MET A 1 26.42 1.94 7.66
C MET A 1 26.22 1.27 9.00
N ILE A 2 25.06 1.45 9.61
CA ILE A 2 24.76 0.80 10.89
C ILE A 2 24.35 -0.63 10.54
N SER A 3 25.22 -1.59 10.85
CA SER A 3 24.86 -3.00 10.89
C SER A 3 23.80 -3.15 11.97
N LEU A 4 22.52 -3.16 11.58
CA LEU A 4 21.52 -3.79 12.42
C LEU A 4 21.71 -5.30 12.26
N GLU A 5 22.69 -5.84 12.98
CA GLU A 5 22.59 -7.19 13.51
C GLU A 5 21.42 -7.19 14.50
N SER A 6 20.20 -7.17 13.95
CA SER A 6 19.04 -7.58 14.72
C SER A 6 19.17 -9.08 14.87
N ASP A 7 19.85 -9.51 15.93
CA ASP A 7 19.65 -10.86 16.43
C ASP A 7 18.13 -11.08 16.50
N PRO A 8 17.62 -12.18 15.93
CA PRO A 8 16.21 -12.47 16.02
C PRO A 8 15.90 -12.69 17.50
N ILE A 9 15.31 -11.68 18.14
CA ILE A 9 14.68 -11.78 19.46
C ILE A 9 13.85 -13.07 19.43
N ASP A 10 14.19 -14.00 20.33
CA ASP A 10 13.67 -15.36 20.39
C ASP A 10 12.16 -15.37 20.12
N TYR A 11 11.79 -15.93 18.97
CA TYR A 11 10.40 -15.92 18.52
C TYR A 11 9.64 -17.05 19.21
N LEU A 12 8.78 -16.65 20.15
CA LEU A 12 7.77 -17.51 20.77
C LEU A 12 6.71 -17.97 19.72
N PRO A 13 6.13 -19.17 19.87
CA PRO A 13 5.10 -19.69 18.98
C PRO A 13 3.84 -18.80 18.93
N TYR A 14 3.08 -18.87 17.83
CA TYR A 14 1.87 -18.07 17.56
C TYR A 14 0.83 -18.02 18.69
N ALA A 15 0.80 -19.02 19.58
CA ALA A 15 -0.12 -19.07 20.72
C ALA A 15 0.19 -18.00 21.79
N GLU A 16 1.47 -17.70 22.00
CA GLU A 16 1.92 -16.78 23.05
C GLU A 16 1.82 -15.32 22.63
N ARG A 17 1.73 -15.05 21.31
CA ARG A 17 1.49 -13.70 20.79
C ARG A 17 0.23 -13.05 21.34
N ARG A 18 -0.87 -13.79 21.46
CA ARG A 18 -2.13 -13.22 21.98
C ARG A 18 -2.06 -12.88 23.47
N ALA A 19 -1.39 -13.72 24.25
CA ALA A 19 -1.18 -13.46 25.68
C ALA A 19 -0.23 -12.27 25.89
N VAL A 20 0.82 -12.19 25.09
CA VAL A 20 1.76 -11.06 25.11
C VAL A 20 1.11 -9.77 24.60
N GLU A 21 0.27 -9.81 23.57
CA GLU A 21 -0.51 -8.65 23.10
C GLU A 21 -1.47 -8.13 24.16
N GLN A 22 -2.09 -9.02 24.95
CA GLN A 22 -2.90 -8.64 26.11
C GLN A 22 -2.05 -7.96 27.19
N LEU A 23 -0.91 -8.54 27.56
CA LEU A 23 0.01 -7.94 28.54
C LEU A 23 0.56 -6.58 28.06
N ILE A 24 0.89 -6.44 26.77
CA ILE A 24 1.32 -5.15 26.19
C ILE A 24 0.19 -4.12 26.27
N SER A 25 -1.05 -4.53 26.00
CA SER A 25 -2.21 -3.64 26.10
C SER A 25 -2.50 -3.21 27.54
N GLU A 26 -2.16 -4.04 28.52
CA GLU A 26 -2.26 -3.73 29.95
C GLU A 26 -1.11 -2.83 30.42
N GLU A 27 0.10 -2.99 29.88
CA GLU A 27 1.28 -2.16 30.19
C GLU A 27 1.33 -0.82 29.44
N THR A 28 0.48 -0.61 28.42
CA THR A 28 0.35 0.65 27.68
C THR A 28 -0.98 1.36 27.95
N PRO A 29 -1.25 1.85 29.19
CA PRO A 29 -2.54 2.48 29.52
C PRO A 29 -2.71 3.90 28.94
N GLY A 30 -1.89 4.36 27.99
CA GLY A 30 -1.99 5.72 27.46
C GLY A 30 -1.20 5.98 26.16
N GLU A 31 -1.92 6.48 25.17
CA GLU A 31 -1.52 7.14 23.91
C GLU A 31 -0.64 6.36 22.90
N LEU A 32 -1.33 5.78 21.90
CA LEU A 32 -0.84 5.53 20.53
C LEU A 32 -0.51 6.82 19.75
N GLY A 33 -0.04 7.88 20.42
CA GLY A 33 0.06 9.24 19.87
C GLY A 33 1.34 9.53 19.08
N ALA A 34 2.41 8.77 19.29
CA ALA A 34 3.63 8.93 18.50
C ALA A 34 3.60 7.96 17.32
N LEU A 35 3.02 8.40 16.20
CA LEU A 35 3.26 7.77 14.91
C LEU A 35 4.78 7.59 14.75
N HIS A 36 5.22 6.35 14.51
CA HIS A 36 6.63 6.02 14.36
C HIS A 36 7.27 6.99 13.34
N PRO A 37 8.46 7.57 13.58
CA PRO A 37 9.03 8.64 12.75
C PRO A 37 9.23 8.26 11.27
N GLN A 38 9.17 6.97 10.93
CA GLN A 38 9.22 6.48 9.55
C GLN A 38 7.84 6.38 8.86
N VAL A 39 6.73 6.63 9.57
CA VAL A 39 5.38 6.69 8.99
C VAL A 39 5.27 7.86 8.00
N GLY A 40 6.00 8.96 8.24
CA GLY A 40 6.14 10.07 7.28
C GLY A 40 6.86 9.68 5.98
N GLY A 41 7.57 8.55 5.94
CA GLY A 41 8.23 8.03 4.73
C GLY A 41 7.45 6.93 4.02
N LEU A 42 6.53 6.24 4.70
CA LEU A 42 5.69 5.17 4.13
C LEU A 42 4.40 5.71 3.51
N VAL A 43 3.89 6.83 4.03
CA VAL A 43 2.91 7.65 3.32
C VAL A 43 3.72 8.70 2.56
N PRO A 44 3.90 8.60 1.24
CA PRO A 44 4.43 9.71 0.48
C PRO A 44 3.39 10.84 0.60
N LEU A 45 3.59 11.76 1.54
CA LEU A 45 3.06 13.11 1.41
C LEU A 45 3.63 13.59 0.09
N SER A 46 2.80 13.65 -0.95
CA SER A 46 3.25 13.82 -2.31
C SER A 46 3.95 15.17 -2.47
N GLU A 47 5.27 15.20 -2.32
CA GLU A 47 6.06 16.44 -2.48
C GLU A 47 6.01 16.98 -3.93
N ASN A 48 5.47 16.20 -4.88
CA ASN A 48 5.44 16.56 -6.30
C ASN A 48 4.05 16.85 -6.88
N ARG A 49 2.96 16.85 -6.09
CA ARG A 49 1.68 17.38 -6.55
C ARG A 49 1.60 18.85 -6.16
N SER A 50 1.35 19.74 -7.12
CA SER A 50 1.14 21.16 -6.83
C SER A 50 0.07 21.29 -5.74
N MET A 51 0.28 22.17 -4.76
CA MET A 51 -0.70 22.45 -3.69
C MET A 51 -2.11 22.69 -4.25
N LEU A 52 -2.20 23.23 -5.46
CA LEU A 52 -3.43 23.46 -6.20
C LEU A 52 -4.17 22.15 -6.56
N MET A 53 -3.48 21.14 -7.07
CA MET A 53 -4.07 19.82 -7.39
C MET A 53 -4.55 19.10 -6.12
N ARG A 54 -3.78 19.19 -5.03
CA ARG A 54 -4.17 18.59 -3.75
C ARG A 54 -5.41 19.26 -3.15
N ASN A 55 -5.50 20.58 -3.27
CA ASN A 55 -6.69 21.31 -2.82
C ASN A 55 -7.89 20.95 -3.69
N LEU A 56 -7.72 20.81 -5.01
CA LEU A 56 -8.79 20.41 -5.93
C LEU A 56 -9.35 19.02 -5.58
N ASP A 57 -8.48 18.01 -5.45
CA ASP A 57 -8.86 16.64 -5.09
C ASP A 57 -9.59 16.59 -3.73
N ARG A 58 -9.17 17.44 -2.79
CA ARG A 58 -9.77 17.52 -1.45
C ARG A 58 -11.13 18.21 -1.46
N PHE A 59 -11.30 19.25 -2.29
CA PHE A 59 -12.60 19.89 -2.53
C PHE A 59 -13.59 18.94 -3.21
N GLU A 60 -13.14 18.10 -4.14
CA GLU A 60 -13.99 17.09 -4.79
C GLU A 60 -14.44 15.97 -3.83
N LEU A 61 -13.63 15.63 -2.81
CA LEU A 61 -13.95 14.58 -1.83
C LEU A 61 -14.78 15.06 -0.62
N GLU A 62 -14.63 16.32 -0.19
CA GLU A 62 -15.24 16.82 1.07
C GLU A 62 -16.68 17.37 0.89
N GLU A 63 -17.18 17.51 -0.34
CA GLU A 63 -18.54 18.03 -0.64
C GLU A 63 -19.47 16.97 -1.28
N PRO A 64 -20.15 16.12 -0.50
CA PRO A 64 -21.13 15.16 -1.03
C PRO A 64 -22.46 15.80 -1.47
N ASN A 65 -22.64 17.12 -1.27
CA ASN A 65 -23.90 17.85 -1.52
C ASN A 65 -23.86 18.85 -2.69
N GLY A 66 -22.92 18.70 -3.63
CA GLY A 66 -23.14 19.06 -5.03
C GLY A 66 -23.49 20.52 -5.36
N THR A 67 -23.14 21.51 -4.53
CA THR A 67 -23.26 22.92 -4.91
C THR A 67 -21.89 23.54 -5.09
N VAL A 68 -21.26 23.22 -6.22
CA VAL A 68 -20.05 23.89 -6.71
C VAL A 68 -20.41 25.36 -6.99
N PRO A 69 -19.67 26.35 -6.44
CA PRO A 69 -19.78 27.73 -6.89
C PRO A 69 -19.47 27.78 -8.39
N ASP A 70 -20.37 28.36 -9.18
CA ASP A 70 -20.36 28.41 -10.65
C ASP A 70 -19.07 28.97 -11.29
N THR A 71 -18.12 29.42 -10.48
CA THR A 71 -16.86 30.05 -10.86
C THR A 71 -15.65 29.12 -10.85
N VAL A 72 -15.75 27.87 -10.39
CA VAL A 72 -14.62 26.92 -10.38
C VAL A 72 -15.02 25.63 -11.10
N LEU A 73 -14.84 25.64 -12.43
CA LEU A 73 -14.82 24.50 -13.36
C LEU A 73 -15.43 23.20 -12.81
N SER A 74 -16.74 23.21 -12.60
CA SER A 74 -17.54 22.01 -12.32
C SER A 74 -17.35 21.02 -13.48
N GLY A 75 -16.72 19.86 -13.20
CA GLY A 75 -16.74 18.71 -14.10
C GLY A 75 -16.11 18.90 -15.47
N GLY A 76 -14.93 19.51 -15.57
CA GLY A 76 -14.19 19.60 -16.83
C GLY A 76 -14.97 20.26 -17.98
N VAL A 77 -14.50 20.10 -19.22
CA VAL A 77 -15.22 20.58 -20.40
C VAL A 77 -16.27 19.54 -20.78
N SER A 78 -17.49 19.64 -20.23
CA SER A 78 -18.62 18.83 -20.73
C SER A 78 -18.88 19.14 -22.20
N MET A 79 -18.89 18.09 -23.03
CA MET A 79 -19.19 18.15 -24.46
C MET A 79 -20.70 18.35 -24.75
N GLU A 80 -21.56 18.24 -23.73
CA GLU A 80 -23.01 18.43 -23.87
C GLU A 80 -23.36 19.85 -24.37
N ARG A 81 -22.53 20.84 -24.02
CA ARG A 81 -22.65 22.23 -24.50
C ARG A 81 -22.45 22.41 -26.01
N TYR A 82 -21.86 21.42 -26.68
CA TYR A 82 -21.65 21.42 -28.13
C TYR A 82 -22.65 20.52 -28.87
N SER A 83 -23.51 19.80 -28.14
CA SER A 83 -24.62 19.01 -28.70
C SER A 83 -25.98 19.69 -28.57
N ASP A 84 -26.13 20.62 -27.61
CA ASP A 84 -27.35 21.41 -27.43
C ASP A 84 -27.17 22.83 -27.99
N PHE A 85 -27.90 23.13 -29.06
CA PHE A 85 -27.86 24.42 -29.73
C PHE A 85 -28.88 25.41 -29.15
N GLY A 86 -29.77 24.98 -28.25
CA GLY A 86 -30.90 25.78 -27.73
C GLY A 86 -32.06 25.92 -28.74
N GLU A 87 -33.22 26.38 -28.26
CA GLU A 87 -34.37 26.69 -29.12
C GLU A 87 -34.14 27.97 -29.93
N VAL A 88 -34.61 27.95 -31.19
CA VAL A 88 -34.53 29.09 -32.11
C VAL A 88 -35.49 30.18 -31.63
N GLY A 89 -35.03 31.11 -30.79
CA GLY A 89 -35.89 32.21 -30.34
C GLY A 89 -35.27 33.21 -29.35
N ASP A 90 -34.50 32.76 -28.36
CA ASP A 90 -34.12 33.63 -27.23
C ASP A 90 -32.78 34.37 -27.38
N ASP A 91 -31.87 33.89 -28.25
CA ASP A 91 -30.55 34.50 -28.46
C ASP A 91 -29.96 34.11 -29.84
N GLN A 92 -30.38 34.82 -30.88
CA GLN A 92 -30.06 34.48 -32.28
C GLN A 92 -28.55 34.53 -32.58
N ASP A 93 -27.82 35.49 -31.97
CA ASP A 93 -26.37 35.62 -32.13
C ASP A 93 -25.62 34.50 -31.38
N GLY A 94 -26.06 34.16 -30.16
CA GLY A 94 -25.51 33.06 -29.38
C GLY A 94 -25.76 31.68 -30.02
N TYR A 95 -26.91 31.49 -30.67
CA TYR A 95 -27.26 30.28 -31.42
C TYR A 95 -26.34 30.09 -32.64
N VAL A 96 -26.19 31.14 -33.45
CA VAL A 96 -25.35 31.12 -34.66
C VAL A 96 -23.88 30.88 -34.29
N SER A 97 -23.37 31.52 -33.23
CA SER A 97 -22.01 31.31 -32.73
C SER A 97 -21.75 29.86 -32.29
N ARG A 98 -22.67 29.25 -31.55
CA ARG A 98 -22.58 27.85 -31.12
C ARG A 98 -22.61 26.88 -32.29
N MET A 99 -23.47 27.13 -33.27
CA MET A 99 -23.57 26.32 -34.49
C MET A 99 -22.26 26.37 -35.31
N TYR A 100 -21.68 27.55 -35.53
CA TYR A 100 -20.39 27.67 -36.24
C TYR A 100 -19.25 27.01 -35.46
N THR A 101 -19.25 27.15 -34.13
CA THR A 101 -18.29 26.49 -33.25
C THR A 101 -18.37 24.97 -33.39
N ALA A 102 -19.57 24.38 -33.31
CA ALA A 102 -19.76 22.94 -33.47
C ALA A 102 -19.38 22.45 -34.87
N LEU A 103 -19.68 23.21 -35.92
CA LEU A 103 -19.22 22.92 -37.29
C LEU A 103 -17.69 22.96 -37.40
N SER A 104 -17.04 23.92 -36.76
CA SER A 104 -15.57 23.99 -36.75
C SER A 104 -14.97 22.76 -36.09
N TYR A 105 -15.54 22.31 -34.96
CA TYR A 105 -15.12 21.10 -34.28
C TYR A 105 -15.42 19.83 -35.09
N SER A 106 -16.53 19.77 -35.82
CA SER A 106 -16.84 18.60 -36.67
C SER A 106 -15.86 18.48 -37.84
N ILE A 107 -15.48 19.60 -38.47
CA ILE A 107 -14.45 19.64 -39.52
C ILE A 107 -13.09 19.21 -38.96
N LEU A 108 -12.70 19.72 -37.79
CA LEU A 108 -11.45 19.31 -37.14
C LEU A 108 -11.47 17.83 -36.76
N ARG A 109 -12.62 17.33 -36.28
CA ARG A 109 -12.80 15.91 -35.94
C ARG A 109 -12.70 15.02 -37.18
N ASP A 110 -13.30 15.41 -38.30
CA ASP A 110 -13.19 14.66 -39.56
C ASP A 110 -11.73 14.63 -40.05
N ARG A 111 -11.04 15.78 -40.03
CA ARG A 111 -9.61 15.83 -40.36
C ARG A 111 -8.77 14.94 -39.43
N ASN A 112 -9.01 14.98 -38.12
CA ASN A 112 -8.32 14.14 -37.16
C ASN A 112 -8.63 12.65 -37.38
N ALA A 113 -9.87 12.29 -37.74
CA ALA A 113 -10.25 10.93 -38.06
C ALA A 113 -9.51 10.43 -39.30
N ARG A 114 -9.43 11.26 -40.36
CA ARG A 114 -8.65 10.95 -41.57
C ARG A 114 -7.17 10.74 -41.26
N MET A 115 -6.56 11.65 -40.50
CA MET A 115 -5.16 11.46 -40.07
C MET A 115 -4.98 10.22 -39.20
N CYS A 116 -5.96 9.87 -38.35
CA CYS A 116 -5.92 8.62 -37.59
C CYS A 116 -5.99 7.37 -38.48
N THR A 117 -6.75 7.41 -39.58
CA THR A 117 -6.83 6.31 -40.54
C THR A 117 -5.57 6.21 -41.41
N GLU A 118 -5.01 7.34 -41.83
CA GLU A 118 -3.76 7.39 -42.60
C GLU A 118 -2.58 6.87 -41.76
N ASN A 119 -2.51 7.26 -40.50
CA ASN A 119 -1.45 6.84 -39.56
C ASN A 119 -1.80 5.57 -38.78
N ALA A 120 -2.81 4.80 -39.20
CA ALA A 120 -3.27 3.62 -38.48
C ALA A 120 -2.16 2.58 -38.28
N GLY A 121 -1.31 2.39 -39.29
CA GLY A 121 -0.17 1.47 -39.22
C GLY A 121 0.89 1.87 -38.19
N GLU A 122 1.32 3.13 -38.21
CA GLU A 122 2.29 3.67 -37.24
C GLU A 122 1.74 3.64 -35.81
N ARG A 123 0.45 3.97 -35.64
CA ARG A 123 -0.24 3.86 -34.36
C ARG A 123 -0.29 2.42 -33.87
N ALA A 124 -0.63 1.47 -34.73
CA ALA A 124 -0.68 0.06 -34.37
C ALA A 124 0.71 -0.44 -33.95
N HIS A 125 1.76 -0.01 -34.66
CA HIS A 125 3.14 -0.30 -34.29
C HIS A 125 3.52 0.30 -32.94
N ALA A 126 3.25 1.59 -32.71
CA ALA A 126 3.51 2.24 -31.43
C ALA A 126 2.76 1.58 -30.27
N GLN A 127 1.50 1.18 -30.50
CA GLN A 127 0.70 0.43 -29.54
C GLN A 127 1.29 -0.95 -29.25
N ALA A 128 1.77 -1.67 -30.27
CA ALA A 128 2.43 -2.95 -30.09
C ALA A 128 3.72 -2.82 -29.25
N VAL A 129 4.55 -1.81 -29.54
CA VAL A 129 5.77 -1.50 -28.77
C VAL A 129 5.44 -1.14 -27.32
N ALA A 130 4.41 -0.33 -27.09
CA ALA A 130 3.97 0.01 -25.74
C ALA A 130 3.50 -1.23 -24.96
N ASN A 131 2.72 -2.10 -25.61
CA ASN A 131 2.27 -3.37 -25.01
C ASN A 131 3.44 -4.31 -24.69
N GLU A 132 4.44 -4.38 -25.57
CA GLU A 132 5.66 -5.15 -25.31
C GLU A 132 6.42 -4.62 -24.10
N ARG A 133 6.59 -3.30 -23.99
CA ARG A 133 7.22 -2.67 -22.81
C ARG A 133 6.47 -2.99 -21.52
N LEU A 134 5.13 -2.96 -21.54
CA LEU A 134 4.30 -3.33 -20.40
C LEU A 134 4.48 -4.80 -20.01
N ARG A 135 4.53 -5.72 -20.98
CA ARG A 135 4.81 -7.14 -20.73
C ARG A 135 6.19 -7.36 -20.14
N ASN A 136 7.21 -6.67 -20.64
CA ASN A 136 8.58 -6.77 -20.11
C ASN A 136 8.64 -6.27 -18.66
N LEU A 137 7.95 -5.17 -18.36
CA LEU A 137 7.82 -4.66 -17.00
C LEU A 137 7.10 -5.66 -16.08
N GLU A 138 5.99 -6.23 -16.52
CA GLU A 138 5.25 -7.26 -15.77
C GLU A 138 6.15 -8.48 -15.46
N ASN A 139 6.90 -8.96 -16.46
CA ASN A 139 7.82 -10.08 -16.29
C ASN A 139 8.94 -9.77 -15.29
N SER A 140 9.52 -8.57 -15.36
CA SER A 140 10.54 -8.12 -14.40
C SER A 140 10.01 -8.08 -12.96
N GLN A 141 8.76 -7.63 -12.77
CA GLN A 141 8.12 -7.61 -11.46
C GLN A 141 7.83 -9.03 -10.94
N LYS A 142 7.37 -9.93 -11.80
CA LYS A 142 7.18 -11.35 -11.45
C LYS A 142 8.50 -12.01 -11.02
N GLU A 143 9.59 -11.74 -11.72
CA GLU A 143 10.91 -12.24 -11.37
C GLU A 143 11.37 -11.73 -9.99
N LEU A 144 11.20 -10.44 -9.72
CA LEU A 144 11.53 -9.85 -8.42
C LEU A 144 10.67 -10.43 -7.29
N LEU A 145 9.37 -10.66 -7.53
CA LEU A 145 8.48 -11.31 -6.56
C LEU A 145 8.92 -12.75 -6.28
N SER A 146 9.29 -13.51 -7.31
CA SER A 146 9.80 -14.88 -7.17
C SER A 146 11.07 -14.90 -6.32
N LYS A 147 12.05 -14.03 -6.63
CA LYS A 147 13.29 -13.88 -5.85
C LYS A 147 12.99 -13.50 -4.39
N LYS A 148 12.03 -12.61 -4.16
CA LYS A 148 11.63 -12.22 -2.80
C LYS A 148 11.00 -13.38 -2.04
N ARG A 149 10.13 -14.17 -2.66
CA ARG A 149 9.53 -15.38 -2.06
C ARG A 149 10.61 -16.39 -1.68
N GLN A 150 11.52 -16.69 -2.60
CA GLN A 150 12.64 -17.59 -2.33
C GLN A 150 13.48 -17.13 -1.14
N ARG A 151 13.84 -15.84 -1.08
CA ARG A 151 14.58 -15.29 0.08
C ARG A 151 13.82 -15.44 1.40
N VAL A 152 12.50 -15.27 1.38
CA VAL A 152 11.66 -15.45 2.59
C VAL A 152 11.68 -16.92 3.02
N ASP A 153 11.58 -17.85 2.07
CA ASP A 153 11.62 -19.29 2.33
C ASP A 153 13.01 -19.72 2.87
N ASP A 154 14.10 -19.18 2.31
CA ASP A 154 15.47 -19.40 2.79
C ASP A 154 15.64 -18.90 4.24
N ILE A 155 15.11 -17.71 4.55
CA ILE A 155 15.17 -17.16 5.92
C ILE A 155 14.33 -18.01 6.88
N ASN A 156 13.13 -18.43 6.47
CA ASN A 156 12.23 -19.24 7.30
C ASN A 156 12.83 -20.62 7.57
N SER A 157 13.40 -21.27 6.55
CA SER A 157 14.07 -22.56 6.71
C SER A 157 15.32 -22.45 7.61
N ALA A 158 16.12 -21.39 7.47
CA ALA A 158 17.24 -21.13 8.35
C ALA A 158 16.80 -20.89 9.82
N ARG A 159 15.71 -20.14 10.03
CA ARG A 159 15.11 -19.94 11.35
C ARG A 159 14.61 -21.25 11.95
N GLN A 160 13.88 -22.04 11.17
CA GLN A 160 13.39 -23.35 11.60
C GLN A 160 14.54 -24.28 11.97
N ALA A 161 15.62 -24.31 11.17
CA ALA A 161 16.80 -25.11 11.47
C ALA A 161 17.46 -24.71 12.80
N LYS A 162 17.60 -23.40 13.06
CA LYS A 162 18.09 -22.90 14.35
C LYS A 162 17.16 -23.30 15.50
N GLN A 163 15.85 -23.10 15.35
CA GLN A 163 14.87 -23.48 16.38
C GLN A 163 14.92 -24.98 16.71
N MET A 164 15.03 -25.84 15.71
CA MET A 164 15.16 -27.29 15.91
C MET A 164 16.46 -27.67 16.64
N GLN A 165 17.54 -26.89 16.51
CA GLN A 165 18.79 -27.10 17.26
C GLN A 165 18.69 -26.63 18.71
N PHE A 166 17.96 -25.54 18.98
CA PHE A 166 17.81 -25.00 20.33
C PHE A 166 16.75 -25.73 21.17
N GLN A 167 15.71 -26.30 20.55
CA GLN A 167 14.64 -27.03 21.24
C GLN A 167 15.13 -28.16 22.17
N PRO A 168 16.05 -29.07 21.76
CA PRO A 168 16.54 -30.12 22.66
C PRO A 168 17.44 -29.57 23.78
N VAL A 169 18.17 -28.48 23.53
CA VAL A 169 18.99 -27.82 24.55
C VAL A 169 18.10 -27.21 25.62
N ASN A 170 17.02 -26.54 25.23
CA ASN A 170 16.07 -25.96 26.17
C ASN A 170 15.40 -27.04 27.02
N GLY A 171 14.93 -28.13 26.39
CA GLY A 171 14.33 -29.26 27.11
C GLY A 171 15.29 -29.93 28.11
N TYR A 172 16.57 -30.05 27.76
CA TYR A 172 17.59 -30.57 28.68
C TYR A 172 17.86 -29.62 29.86
N LEU A 173 17.95 -28.31 29.60
CA LEU A 173 18.14 -27.30 30.63
C LEU A 173 16.95 -27.23 31.59
N ASP A 174 15.73 -27.30 31.06
CA ASP A 174 14.50 -27.35 31.87
C ASP A 174 14.48 -28.60 32.75
N GLN A 175 14.76 -29.78 32.20
CA GLN A 175 14.84 -31.01 33.00
C GLN A 175 15.90 -30.90 34.10
N ARG A 176 17.12 -30.48 33.75
CA ARG A 176 18.20 -30.31 34.73
C ARG A 176 17.85 -29.27 35.80
N TRP A 177 17.15 -28.20 35.43
CA TRP A 177 16.71 -27.19 36.37
C TRP A 177 15.63 -27.74 37.31
N THR A 178 14.62 -28.45 36.78
CA THR A 178 13.58 -29.10 37.60
C THR A 178 14.16 -30.15 38.54
N ASP A 179 15.10 -30.96 38.07
CA ASP A 179 15.81 -31.95 38.89
C ASP A 179 16.68 -31.27 39.95
N GLY A 180 17.32 -30.14 39.61
CA GLY A 180 18.08 -29.33 40.56
C GLY A 180 17.21 -28.77 41.68
N ILE A 181 16.04 -28.20 41.33
CA ILE A 181 15.06 -27.73 42.32
C ILE A 181 14.60 -28.90 43.19
N LYS A 182 14.21 -30.02 42.57
CA LYS A 182 13.71 -31.19 43.28
C LYS A 182 14.75 -31.71 44.27
N ASN A 183 16.01 -31.83 43.84
CA ASN A 183 17.09 -32.29 44.71
C ASN A 183 17.37 -31.31 45.87
N MET A 184 17.29 -29.99 45.64
CA MET A 184 17.38 -29.01 46.74
C MET A 184 16.20 -29.09 47.71
N VAL A 185 15.00 -29.32 47.20
CA VAL A 185 13.79 -29.50 48.02
C VAL A 185 13.89 -30.78 48.84
N ASP A 186 14.31 -31.90 48.23
CA ASP A 186 14.49 -33.19 48.89
C ASP A 186 15.54 -33.09 50.01
N ILE A 187 16.69 -32.45 49.76
CA ILE A 187 17.71 -32.17 50.80
C ILE A 187 17.15 -31.28 51.92
N GLY A 188 16.32 -30.30 51.58
CA GLY A 188 15.66 -29.43 52.55
C GLY A 188 14.68 -30.19 53.45
N ILE A 189 13.90 -31.10 52.88
CA ILE A 189 12.94 -31.95 53.59
C ILE A 189 13.67 -32.95 54.49
N ASP A 190 14.72 -33.60 53.99
CA ASP A 190 15.53 -34.55 54.77
C ASP A 190 16.20 -33.89 55.99
N ARG A 191 16.65 -32.64 55.85
CA ARG A 191 17.17 -31.85 56.99
C ARG A 191 16.08 -31.44 57.99
N SER A 192 14.86 -31.21 57.52
CA SER A 192 13.74 -30.83 58.41
C SER A 192 13.12 -32.02 59.15
N THR A 193 13.24 -33.23 58.58
CA THR A 193 12.64 -34.47 59.12
C THR A 193 13.61 -35.28 59.98
N ASN A 194 14.93 -35.08 59.84
CA ASN A 194 15.95 -35.52 60.81
C ASN A 194 16.52 -34.32 61.58
N PRO A 195 15.79 -33.77 62.58
CA PRO A 195 16.37 -32.82 63.51
C PRO A 195 17.37 -33.57 64.39
N SER A 196 18.64 -33.17 64.30
CA SER A 196 19.65 -33.50 65.30
C SER A 196 19.39 -32.70 66.57
#